data_AF-A0A171IPV4-F1
#
_entry.id   AF-A0A171IPV4-F1
#
_cell.length_a   1.000
_cell.length_b   1.000
_cell.length_c   1.000
_cell.angle_alpha   90.00
_cell.angle_beta   90.00
_cell.angle_gamma   90.00
#
_symmetry.space_group_name_H-M   'P 1'
#
loop_
_entity.id
_entity.type
_entity.pdbx_description
1 polymer ?
#
loop_
_entity_poly.entity_id
_entity_poly.type
_entity_poly.pdbx_seq_one_letter_code
_entity_poly.pdbx_strand_id
1 'polypeptide(L)'
;MNNSNLGLENIGNLSELLGNAEVSSGTPLRLPLASIKEDPDQPRKEFDEGKIQELANSIQERGVKTPISVRQSSEEGVYVINHGARRYRASLLAGLSEIPAYIDQDYSLIDQAVENIQRDNLTPREIADVIGRLLAEGMKKGQIAEKMGKSPAFVTQHANLLDLPEPLANAFNSGKISDLTVINDLNALYKKEPEAVEDLLSNEDEITRSSVRNLKEFLNSDPKNSADADHEKPSKAKVKEKKPEDPDKLKKAIVQVMYQGQLARLVLNKRGLSGDEVWIKFEESGETESVPCKEISGIVAVIEG
;
A
#
# COMPACT_ATOMS: atom_id res chain seq x y z
N MET A 1 -41.22 40.03 53.31
CA MET A 1 -40.81 38.63 53.55
C MET A 1 -41.60 37.76 52.61
N ASN A 2 -40.91 37.10 51.68
CA ASN A 2 -41.12 35.70 51.23
C ASN A 2 -40.59 35.53 49.81
N ASN A 3 -39.34 35.05 49.76
CA ASN A 3 -38.86 34.14 48.74
C ASN A 3 -39.82 32.96 48.61
N SER A 4 -40.05 32.47 47.39
CA SER A 4 -39.89 31.04 47.07
C SER A 4 -40.28 30.72 45.62
N ASN A 5 -39.38 29.97 44.96
CA ASN A 5 -39.61 29.05 43.84
C ASN A 5 -39.95 29.61 42.46
N LEU A 6 -38.91 30.13 41.77
CA LEU A 6 -38.75 29.85 40.35
C LEU A 6 -38.17 28.43 40.22
N GLY A 7 -39.00 27.48 39.79
CA GLY A 7 -38.66 26.06 39.69
C GLY A 7 -37.49 25.80 38.76
N LEU A 8 -36.34 25.47 39.35
CA LEU A 8 -35.12 25.05 38.67
C LEU A 8 -34.95 23.52 38.62
N GLU A 9 -35.97 22.74 39.02
CA GLU A 9 -35.87 21.28 39.12
C GLU A 9 -36.10 20.53 37.79
N ASN A 10 -36.31 21.24 36.68
CA ASN A 10 -36.53 20.62 35.36
C ASN A 10 -35.42 20.88 34.33
N ILE A 11 -34.26 21.39 34.74
CA ILE A 11 -33.09 21.44 33.85
C ILE A 11 -32.46 20.05 33.83
N GLY A 12 -33.07 19.17 33.04
CA GLY A 12 -32.49 17.89 32.65
C GLY A 12 -31.06 18.12 32.16
N ASN A 13 -30.16 17.34 32.76
CA ASN A 13 -28.78 17.07 32.41
C ASN A 13 -28.19 17.91 31.25
N LEU A 14 -27.62 19.09 31.57
CA LEU A 14 -26.88 19.91 30.60
C LEU A 14 -25.69 19.15 29.96
N SER A 15 -25.24 18.05 30.61
CA SER A 15 -24.21 17.15 30.09
C SER A 15 -24.68 16.25 28.94
N GLU A 16 -25.99 15.99 28.82
CA GLU A 16 -26.55 15.23 27.68
C GLU A 16 -26.72 16.12 26.44
N LEU A 17 -26.95 17.43 26.62
CA LEU A 17 -27.02 18.39 25.50
C LEU A 17 -25.64 18.70 24.89
N LEU A 18 -24.56 18.50 25.64
CA LEU A 18 -23.18 18.67 25.18
C LEU A 18 -22.57 17.37 24.62
N GLY A 19 -23.22 16.23 24.81
CA GLY A 19 -22.67 14.90 24.49
C GLY A 19 -22.97 14.38 23.09
N ASN A 20 -23.88 15.02 22.34
CA ASN A 20 -24.33 14.53 21.03
C ASN A 20 -24.59 15.68 20.04
N ALA A 21 -23.61 16.57 19.89
CA ALA A 21 -23.61 17.51 18.79
C ALA A 21 -23.32 16.76 17.48
N GLU A 22 -24.36 16.20 16.89
CA GLU A 22 -24.41 16.07 15.43
C GLU A 22 -24.06 17.44 14.86
N VAL A 23 -22.93 17.54 14.16
CA VAL A 23 -22.41 18.78 13.59
C VAL A 23 -23.37 19.22 12.49
N SER A 24 -24.42 19.96 12.88
CA SER A 24 -25.39 20.50 11.95
C SER A 24 -24.69 21.50 11.01
N SER A 25 -24.93 21.32 9.73
CA SER A 25 -24.45 22.08 8.58
C SER A 25 -24.95 23.53 8.57
N GLY A 26 -24.44 24.40 9.45
CA GLY A 26 -24.88 25.79 9.52
C GLY A 26 -23.80 26.83 9.82
N THR A 27 -22.74 26.46 10.54
CA THR A 27 -21.69 27.41 10.96
C THR A 27 -20.32 26.95 10.44
N PRO A 28 -19.58 27.79 9.70
CA PRO A 28 -18.26 27.43 9.22
C PRO A 28 -17.27 27.32 10.38
N LEU A 29 -16.44 26.29 10.34
CA LEU A 29 -15.37 26.05 11.31
C LEU A 29 -14.15 26.89 10.93
N ARG A 30 -13.36 27.31 11.92
CA ARG A 30 -12.04 27.91 11.68
C ARG A 30 -11.00 26.80 11.63
N LEU A 31 -10.36 26.64 10.48
CA LEU A 31 -9.32 25.63 10.29
C LEU A 31 -7.95 26.30 10.19
N PRO A 32 -6.91 25.75 10.84
CA PRO A 32 -5.54 26.23 10.67
C PRO A 32 -5.13 26.13 9.20
N LEU A 33 -4.58 27.20 8.63
CA LEU A 33 -4.14 27.18 7.23
C LEU A 33 -3.07 26.12 6.98
N ALA A 34 -2.22 25.84 7.97
CA ALA A 34 -1.20 24.80 7.92
C ALA A 34 -1.77 23.36 7.80
N SER A 35 -3.04 23.16 8.17
CA SER A 35 -3.73 21.86 8.08
C SER A 35 -4.38 21.63 6.72
N ILE A 36 -4.35 22.60 5.81
CA ILE A 36 -5.09 22.59 4.54
C ILE A 36 -4.12 22.45 3.37
N LYS A 37 -4.36 21.49 2.48
CA LYS A 37 -3.60 21.25 1.26
C LYS A 37 -4.44 21.59 0.03
N GLU A 38 -3.81 22.13 -1.01
CA GLU A 38 -4.45 22.25 -2.33
C GLU A 38 -4.49 20.88 -3.01
N ASP A 39 -5.52 20.62 -3.80
CA ASP A 39 -5.61 19.40 -4.59
C ASP A 39 -4.66 19.50 -5.81
N PRO A 40 -3.67 18.60 -5.96
CA PRO A 40 -2.72 18.62 -7.07
C PRO A 40 -3.37 18.44 -8.45
N ASP A 41 -4.56 17.82 -8.50
CA ASP A 41 -5.31 17.56 -9.73
C ASP A 41 -6.22 18.73 -10.13
N GLN A 42 -6.11 19.89 -9.47
CA GLN A 42 -6.91 21.07 -9.81
C GLN A 42 -6.69 21.49 -11.28
N PRO A 43 -7.76 21.58 -12.09
CA PRO A 43 -7.65 21.88 -13.52
C PRO A 43 -7.20 23.32 -13.77
N ARG A 44 -7.40 24.23 -12.79
CA ARG A 44 -6.93 25.61 -12.88
C ARG A 44 -5.57 25.75 -12.18
N LYS A 45 -4.50 25.77 -12.97
CA LYS A 45 -3.13 25.96 -12.49
C LYS A 45 -2.66 27.42 -12.59
N GLU A 46 -3.22 28.18 -13.51
CA GLU A 46 -2.88 29.60 -13.69
C GLU A 46 -3.80 30.50 -12.87
N PHE A 47 -3.19 31.38 -12.08
CA PHE A 47 -3.89 32.42 -11.34
C PHE A 47 -3.22 33.77 -11.58
N ASP A 48 -4.04 34.79 -11.74
CA ASP A 48 -3.62 36.18 -11.87
C ASP A 48 -3.16 36.69 -10.49
N GLU A 49 -1.85 36.86 -10.32
CA GLU A 49 -1.23 37.26 -9.05
C GLU A 49 -1.75 38.63 -8.57
N GLY A 50 -2.00 39.57 -9.47
CA GLY A 50 -2.54 40.89 -9.12
C GLY A 50 -3.92 40.77 -8.47
N LYS A 51 -4.80 39.94 -9.02
CA LYS A 51 -6.13 39.67 -8.45
C LYS A 51 -6.09 38.88 -7.15
N ILE A 52 -5.05 38.08 -6.90
CA ILE A 52 -4.85 37.43 -5.60
C ILE A 52 -4.42 38.48 -4.57
N GLN A 53 -3.51 39.39 -4.92
CA GLN A 53 -3.04 40.44 -4.02
C GLN A 53 -4.16 41.40 -3.62
N GLU A 54 -5.01 41.83 -4.56
CA GLU A 54 -6.19 42.64 -4.26
C GLU A 54 -7.14 41.93 -3.28
N LEU A 55 -7.34 40.62 -3.46
CA LEU A 55 -8.15 39.82 -2.55
C LEU A 55 -7.49 39.67 -1.18
N ALA A 56 -6.17 39.54 -1.11
CA ALA A 56 -5.41 39.46 0.14
C ALA A 56 -5.58 40.74 0.96
N ASN A 57 -5.45 41.91 0.33
CA ASN A 57 -5.65 43.21 0.99
C ASN A 57 -7.09 43.32 1.55
N SER A 58 -8.09 42.89 0.78
CA SER A 58 -9.50 42.86 1.22
C SER A 58 -9.74 41.91 2.40
N ILE A 59 -9.10 40.74 2.37
CA ILE A 59 -9.16 39.75 3.47
C ILE A 59 -8.48 40.27 4.73
N GLN A 60 -7.38 41.01 4.60
CA GLN A 60 -6.68 41.59 5.75
C GLN A 60 -7.56 42.60 6.50
N GLU A 61 -8.33 43.41 5.78
CA GLU A 61 -9.23 44.41 6.40
C GLU A 61 -10.51 43.79 6.98
N ARG A 62 -11.10 42.81 6.28
CA ARG A 62 -12.50 42.40 6.52
C ARG A 62 -12.66 40.92 6.84
N GLY A 63 -11.57 40.17 6.83
CA GLY A 63 -11.58 38.72 6.92
C GLY A 63 -12.18 38.04 5.69
N VAL A 64 -12.17 36.71 5.72
CA VAL A 64 -12.79 35.89 4.68
C VAL A 64 -14.30 35.81 4.92
N LYS A 65 -15.09 36.53 4.10
CA LYS A 65 -16.56 36.60 4.25
C LYS A 65 -17.27 35.30 3.90
N THR A 66 -16.83 34.66 2.82
CA THR A 66 -17.43 33.42 2.34
C THR A 66 -16.45 32.30 2.65
N PRO A 67 -16.85 31.29 3.44
CA PRO A 67 -16.00 30.15 3.78
C PRO A 67 -15.52 29.38 2.54
N ILE A 68 -14.39 28.68 2.69
CA ILE A 68 -13.94 27.69 1.71
C ILE A 68 -14.66 26.35 1.95
N SER A 69 -14.66 25.46 0.96
CA SER A 69 -15.12 24.07 1.14
C SER A 69 -13.90 23.16 1.09
N VAL A 70 -13.80 22.28 2.07
CA VAL A 70 -12.70 21.32 2.23
C VAL A 70 -13.27 19.94 2.53
N ARG A 71 -12.52 18.89 2.21
CA ARG A 71 -12.75 17.51 2.65
C ARG A 71 -11.62 17.06 3.55
N GLN A 72 -11.83 16.02 4.35
CA GLN A 72 -10.73 15.37 5.08
C GLN A 72 -9.77 14.68 4.12
N SER A 73 -8.48 14.64 4.48
CA SER A 73 -7.45 13.86 3.80
C SER A 73 -7.42 12.40 4.31
N SER A 74 -6.53 11.57 3.76
CA SER A 74 -6.16 10.28 4.34
C SER A 74 -5.42 10.45 5.67
N GLU A 75 -4.56 11.48 5.76
CA GLU A 75 -3.84 11.89 6.97
C GLU A 75 -4.80 12.54 7.98
N GLU A 76 -4.79 12.07 9.23
CA GLU A 76 -5.63 12.60 10.29
C GLU A 76 -5.30 14.07 10.61
N GLY A 77 -6.33 14.91 10.73
CA GLY A 77 -6.19 16.34 10.98
C GLY A 77 -5.77 17.18 9.76
N VAL A 78 -5.62 16.57 8.59
CA VAL A 78 -5.31 17.28 7.33
C VAL A 78 -6.55 17.36 6.44
N TYR A 79 -6.70 18.49 5.76
CA TYR A 79 -7.83 18.79 4.88
C TYR A 79 -7.37 19.11 3.46
N VAL A 80 -8.21 18.84 2.46
CA VAL A 80 -7.95 19.15 1.05
C VAL A 80 -9.02 20.10 0.53
N ILE A 81 -8.62 21.13 -0.23
CA ILE A 81 -9.56 22.12 -0.77
C ILE A 81 -10.40 21.53 -1.90
N ASN A 82 -11.73 21.57 -1.72
CA ASN A 82 -12.69 21.31 -2.79
C ASN A 82 -12.92 22.60 -3.60
N HIS A 83 -13.21 23.71 -2.90
CA HIS A 83 -13.48 25.01 -3.49
C HIS A 83 -12.92 26.16 -2.68
N GLY A 84 -12.39 27.17 -3.39
CA GLY A 84 -11.91 28.41 -2.77
C GLY A 84 -10.40 28.58 -2.71
N ALA A 85 -9.62 27.88 -3.55
CA ALA A 85 -8.15 28.00 -3.62
C ALA A 85 -7.63 29.45 -3.65
N ARG A 86 -8.28 30.36 -4.40
CA ARG A 86 -7.91 31.79 -4.41
C ARG A 86 -8.03 32.46 -3.04
N ARG A 87 -9.06 32.14 -2.26
CA ARG A 87 -9.25 32.66 -0.89
C ARG A 87 -8.24 32.07 0.07
N TYR A 88 -7.92 30.78 -0.09
CA TYR A 88 -6.85 30.14 0.67
C TYR A 88 -5.50 30.83 0.43
N ARG A 89 -5.07 30.96 -0.83
CA ARG A 89 -3.83 31.67 -1.21
C ARG A 89 -3.80 33.12 -0.73
N ALA A 90 -4.90 33.85 -0.93
CA ALA A 90 -5.00 35.23 -0.47
C ALA A 90 -4.97 35.34 1.07
N SER A 91 -5.48 34.34 1.80
CA SER A 91 -5.41 34.29 3.27
C SER A 91 -4.00 34.04 3.78
N LEU A 92 -3.22 33.21 3.07
CA LEU A 92 -1.78 33.02 3.33
C LEU A 92 -1.04 34.34 3.14
N LEU A 93 -1.27 35.05 2.03
CA LEU A 93 -0.64 36.35 1.74
C LEU A 93 -1.07 37.44 2.74
N ALA A 94 -2.31 37.39 3.22
CA ALA A 94 -2.81 38.28 4.26
C ALA A 94 -2.26 37.97 5.66
N GLY A 95 -1.48 36.90 5.82
CA GLY A 95 -0.85 36.52 7.09
C GLY A 95 -1.81 35.96 8.14
N LEU A 96 -2.95 35.41 7.72
CA LEU A 96 -3.87 34.74 8.64
C LEU A 96 -3.28 33.42 9.14
N SER A 97 -3.65 33.00 10.35
CA SER A 97 -3.34 31.67 10.90
C SER A 97 -4.43 30.64 10.57
N GLU A 98 -5.68 31.10 10.42
CA GLU A 98 -6.87 30.28 10.26
C GLU A 98 -7.87 30.86 9.26
N ILE A 99 -8.62 29.99 8.60
CA ILE A 99 -9.61 30.35 7.56
C ILE A 99 -10.96 29.69 7.85
N PRO A 100 -12.09 30.40 7.67
CA PRO A 100 -13.41 29.78 7.81
C PRO A 100 -13.64 28.79 6.67
N ALA A 101 -14.06 27.58 7.02
CA ALA A 101 -14.28 26.47 6.10
C ALA A 101 -15.52 25.66 6.49
N TYR A 102 -16.19 25.12 5.47
CA TYR A 102 -17.10 23.99 5.63
C TYR A 102 -16.35 22.70 5.35
N ILE A 103 -16.49 21.73 6.25
CA ILE A 103 -16.03 20.37 6.01
C ILE A 103 -17.17 19.65 5.29
N ASP A 104 -16.97 19.42 4.00
CA ASP A 104 -17.88 18.64 3.17
C ASP A 104 -17.68 17.16 3.50
N GLN A 105 -18.60 16.62 4.31
CA GLN A 105 -18.61 15.20 4.67
C GLN A 105 -19.16 14.31 3.54
N ASP A 106 -19.92 14.90 2.62
CA ASP A 106 -20.57 14.21 1.49
C ASP A 106 -19.67 14.15 0.25
N TYR A 107 -18.58 14.92 0.20
CA TYR A 107 -17.50 14.78 -0.78
C TYR A 107 -16.74 13.48 -0.50
N SER A 108 -17.40 12.36 -0.76
CA SER A 108 -17.09 11.12 -0.08
C SER A 108 -15.67 10.68 -0.43
N LEU A 109 -14.85 10.54 0.61
CA LEU A 109 -13.52 9.91 0.56
C LEU A 109 -13.54 8.61 -0.25
N ILE A 110 -14.70 7.95 -0.26
CA ILE A 110 -14.98 6.73 -0.99
C ILE A 110 -14.97 6.97 -2.49
N ASP A 111 -15.65 7.99 -3.01
CA ASP A 111 -15.71 8.23 -4.46
C ASP A 111 -14.33 8.63 -5.01
N GLN A 112 -13.57 9.42 -4.24
CA GLN A 112 -12.17 9.73 -4.58
C GLN A 112 -11.26 8.50 -4.47
N ALA A 113 -11.45 7.66 -3.45
CA ALA A 113 -10.67 6.43 -3.32
C ALA A 113 -10.99 5.44 -4.43
N VAL A 114 -12.27 5.29 -4.80
CA VAL A 114 -12.71 4.46 -5.93
C VAL A 114 -12.10 4.99 -7.23
N GLU A 115 -12.11 6.29 -7.46
CA GLU A 115 -11.43 6.90 -8.61
C GLU A 115 -9.91 6.66 -8.60
N ASN A 116 -9.25 6.84 -7.45
CA ASN A 116 -7.80 6.60 -7.31
C ASN A 116 -7.43 5.12 -7.49
N ILE A 117 -8.29 4.20 -7.05
CA ILE A 117 -8.16 2.75 -7.24
C ILE A 117 -8.37 2.34 -8.69
N GLN A 118 -9.21 3.07 -9.42
CA GLN A 118 -9.36 2.90 -10.87
C GLN A 118 -8.19 3.48 -11.65
N ARG A 119 -7.51 4.49 -11.11
CA ARG A 119 -6.27 5.07 -11.66
C ARG A 119 -5.00 4.31 -11.26
N ASP A 120 -5.11 3.20 -10.53
CA ASP A 120 -4.00 2.40 -9.97
C ASP A 120 -2.97 3.24 -9.15
N ASN A 121 -3.44 4.31 -8.50
CA ASN A 121 -2.61 5.29 -7.80
C ASN A 121 -2.48 5.04 -6.28
N LEU A 122 -3.15 4.03 -5.73
CA LEU A 122 -3.07 3.72 -4.29
C LEU A 122 -2.16 2.53 -4.01
N THR A 123 -1.39 2.62 -2.94
CA THR A 123 -0.67 1.50 -2.34
C THR A 123 -1.64 0.49 -1.71
N PRO A 124 -1.23 -0.78 -1.52
CA PRO A 124 -2.08 -1.78 -0.87
C PRO A 124 -2.56 -1.36 0.53
N ARG A 125 -1.76 -0.58 1.27
CA ARG A 125 -2.12 -0.08 2.60
C ARG A 125 -3.23 0.97 2.53
N GLU A 126 -3.11 1.93 1.62
CA GLU A 126 -4.14 2.95 1.41
C GLU A 126 -5.47 2.33 0.98
N ILE A 127 -5.43 1.29 0.13
CA ILE A 127 -6.61 0.54 -0.26
C ILE A 127 -7.23 -0.18 0.94
N ALA A 128 -6.41 -0.79 1.81
CA ALA A 128 -6.86 -1.44 3.03
C ALA A 128 -7.57 -0.45 3.96
N ASP A 129 -7.00 0.74 4.16
CA ASP A 129 -7.58 1.79 5.01
C ASP A 129 -8.95 2.26 4.50
N VAL A 130 -9.10 2.45 3.18
CA VAL A 130 -10.38 2.76 2.54
C VAL A 130 -11.39 1.65 2.80
N ILE A 131 -11.01 0.40 2.59
CA ILE A 131 -11.89 -0.75 2.85
C ILE A 131 -12.27 -0.81 4.33
N GLY A 132 -11.35 -0.52 5.25
CA GLY A 132 -11.59 -0.49 6.68
C GLY A 132 -12.67 0.52 7.08
N ARG A 133 -12.62 1.73 6.51
CA ARG A 133 -13.65 2.77 6.72
C ARG A 133 -15.03 2.29 6.23
N LEU A 134 -15.08 1.72 5.03
CA LEU A 134 -16.34 1.18 4.45
C LEU A 134 -16.94 0.04 5.29
N LEU A 135 -16.09 -0.83 5.82
CA LEU A 135 -16.52 -1.90 6.73
C LEU A 135 -17.06 -1.33 8.05
N ALA A 136 -16.43 -0.29 8.60
CA ALA A 136 -16.88 0.40 9.81
C ALA A 136 -18.23 1.12 9.61
N GLU A 137 -18.51 1.59 8.40
CA GLU A 137 -19.82 2.12 7.98
C GLU A 137 -20.89 1.02 7.77
N GLY A 138 -20.53 -0.25 7.98
CA GLY A 138 -21.45 -1.39 7.91
C GLY A 138 -21.63 -1.99 6.51
N MET A 139 -20.85 -1.58 5.52
CA MET A 139 -20.89 -2.20 4.19
C MET A 139 -20.29 -3.60 4.22
N LYS A 140 -20.90 -4.53 3.46
CA LYS A 140 -20.34 -5.88 3.28
C LYS A 140 -19.25 -5.87 2.21
N LYS A 141 -18.25 -6.75 2.33
CA LYS A 141 -17.16 -6.91 1.35
C LYS A 141 -17.64 -7.02 -0.11
N GLY A 142 -18.78 -7.68 -0.35
CA GLY A 142 -19.37 -7.78 -1.69
C GLY A 142 -19.88 -6.43 -2.24
N GLN A 143 -20.52 -5.62 -1.40
CA GLN A 143 -20.98 -4.27 -1.78
C GLN A 143 -19.81 -3.33 -2.03
N ILE A 144 -18.76 -3.46 -1.22
CA ILE A 144 -17.50 -2.73 -1.39
C ILE A 144 -16.86 -3.08 -2.73
N ALA A 145 -16.78 -4.38 -3.08
CA ALA A 145 -16.23 -4.84 -4.34
C ALA A 145 -16.97 -4.27 -5.56
N GLU A 146 -18.31 -4.29 -5.51
CA GLU A 146 -19.16 -3.69 -6.54
C GLU A 146 -18.93 -2.18 -6.66
N LYS A 147 -18.93 -1.46 -5.53
CA LYS A 147 -18.70 0.00 -5.49
C LYS A 147 -17.33 0.39 -6.04
N MET A 148 -16.31 -0.43 -5.80
CA MET A 148 -14.93 -0.19 -6.28
C MET A 148 -14.68 -0.68 -7.71
N GLY A 149 -15.60 -1.43 -8.32
CA GLY A 149 -15.38 -2.08 -9.60
C GLY A 149 -14.25 -3.13 -9.57
N LYS A 150 -14.05 -3.80 -8.44
CA LYS A 150 -13.00 -4.82 -8.24
C LYS A 150 -13.62 -6.16 -7.80
N SER A 151 -12.81 -7.21 -7.72
CA SER A 151 -13.30 -8.53 -7.32
C SER A 151 -13.49 -8.65 -5.79
N PRO A 152 -14.39 -9.52 -5.30
CA PRO A 152 -14.49 -9.82 -3.87
C PRO A 152 -13.18 -10.35 -3.27
N ALA A 153 -12.38 -11.06 -4.07
CA ALA A 153 -11.05 -11.53 -3.69
C ALA A 153 -10.08 -10.37 -3.47
N PHE A 154 -10.08 -9.36 -4.36
CA PHE A 154 -9.29 -8.15 -4.21
C PHE A 154 -9.60 -7.44 -2.88
N VAL A 155 -10.89 -7.20 -2.59
CA VAL A 155 -11.30 -6.56 -1.33
C VAL A 155 -10.88 -7.39 -0.12
N THR A 156 -11.01 -8.71 -0.20
CA THR A 156 -10.61 -9.61 0.89
C THR A 156 -9.11 -9.56 1.16
N GLN A 157 -8.28 -9.61 0.11
CA GLN A 157 -6.82 -9.59 0.22
C GLN A 157 -6.31 -8.27 0.84
N HIS A 158 -6.91 -7.14 0.49
CA HIS A 158 -6.56 -5.85 1.07
C HIS A 158 -7.11 -5.70 2.49
N ALA A 159 -8.35 -6.14 2.75
CA ALA A 159 -8.91 -6.12 4.10
C ALA A 159 -8.07 -6.92 5.11
N ASN A 160 -7.42 -8.00 4.67
CA ASN A 160 -6.54 -8.80 5.54
C ASN A 160 -5.31 -8.03 6.03
N LEU A 161 -4.92 -6.92 5.37
CA LEU A 161 -3.82 -6.06 5.81
C LEU A 161 -4.15 -5.23 7.06
N LEU A 162 -5.45 -5.06 7.36
CA LEU A 162 -5.93 -4.30 8.53
C LEU A 162 -5.67 -5.04 9.85
N ASP A 163 -5.55 -6.37 9.79
CA ASP A 163 -5.46 -7.25 10.96
C ASP A 163 -4.38 -8.32 10.73
N LEU A 164 -3.16 -7.86 10.41
CA LEU A 164 -2.00 -8.73 10.30
C LEU A 164 -1.40 -8.98 11.69
N PRO A 165 -0.99 -10.23 11.99
CA PRO A 165 -0.12 -10.52 13.13
C PRO A 165 1.15 -9.65 13.10
N GLU A 166 1.65 -9.26 14.27
CA GLU A 166 2.78 -8.33 14.40
C GLU A 166 4.02 -8.74 13.57
N PRO A 167 4.46 -10.01 13.55
CA PRO A 167 5.63 -10.42 12.75
C PRO A 167 5.43 -10.17 11.25
N LEU A 168 4.21 -10.43 10.74
CA LEU A 168 3.85 -10.24 9.34
C LEU A 168 3.67 -8.76 9.00
N ALA A 169 3.07 -7.98 9.91
CA ALA A 169 2.95 -6.53 9.74
C ALA A 169 4.32 -5.87 9.64
N ASN A 170 5.26 -6.24 10.52
CA ASN A 170 6.63 -5.74 10.51
C ASN A 170 7.35 -6.10 9.21
N ALA A 171 7.25 -7.36 8.75
CA ALA A 171 7.87 -7.80 7.51
C ALA A 171 7.27 -7.12 6.25
N PHE A 172 5.97 -6.84 6.24
CA PHE A 172 5.35 -6.10 5.13
C PHE A 172 5.76 -4.63 5.14
N ASN A 173 5.72 -3.97 6.30
CA ASN A 173 6.07 -2.56 6.45
C ASN A 173 7.55 -2.28 6.18
N SER A 174 8.44 -3.23 6.48
CA SER A 174 9.88 -3.11 6.18
C SER A 174 10.23 -3.37 4.72
N GLY A 175 9.26 -3.78 3.89
CA GLY A 175 9.48 -4.16 2.49
C GLY A 175 10.05 -5.56 2.29
N LYS A 176 10.23 -6.34 3.37
CA LYS A 176 10.69 -7.73 3.32
C LYS A 176 9.68 -8.66 2.62
N ILE A 177 8.40 -8.32 2.73
CA ILE A 177 7.31 -8.86 1.92
C ILE A 177 6.68 -7.71 1.15
N SER A 178 6.76 -7.73 -0.18
CA SER A 178 6.16 -6.71 -1.05
C SER A 178 4.93 -7.21 -1.82
N ASP A 179 4.85 -8.52 -2.08
CA ASP A 179 3.75 -9.11 -2.84
C ASP A 179 2.52 -9.36 -1.95
N LEU A 180 1.39 -8.74 -2.34
CA LEU A 180 0.11 -8.86 -1.65
C LEU A 180 -0.38 -10.31 -1.53
N THR A 181 -0.10 -11.15 -2.53
CA THR A 181 -0.46 -12.57 -2.52
C THR A 181 0.36 -13.32 -1.48
N VAL A 182 1.67 -13.02 -1.39
CA VAL A 182 2.60 -13.66 -0.46
C VAL A 182 2.21 -13.37 0.99
N ILE A 183 1.94 -12.10 1.34
CA ILE A 183 1.51 -11.73 2.69
C ILE A 183 0.17 -12.38 3.06
N ASN A 184 -0.76 -12.50 2.12
CA ASN A 184 -2.05 -13.15 2.35
C ASN A 184 -1.91 -14.66 2.57
N ASP A 185 -1.05 -15.32 1.78
CA ASP A 185 -0.74 -16.74 1.95
C ASP A 185 -0.08 -17.00 3.30
N LEU A 186 0.88 -16.16 3.70
CA LEU A 186 1.55 -16.27 5.00
C LEU A 186 0.61 -15.98 6.16
N ASN A 187 -0.29 -15.00 6.05
CA ASN A 187 -1.31 -14.76 7.08
C ASN A 187 -2.23 -15.99 7.26
N ALA A 188 -2.59 -16.67 6.15
CA ALA A 188 -3.35 -17.91 6.23
C ALA A 188 -2.59 -19.08 6.86
N LEU A 189 -1.27 -19.18 6.60
CA LEU A 189 -0.39 -20.18 7.22
C LEU A 189 -0.13 -19.90 8.69
N TYR A 190 0.09 -18.64 9.06
CA TYR A 190 0.38 -18.21 10.43
C TYR A 190 -0.74 -18.60 11.41
N LYS A 191 -2.00 -18.60 10.94
CA LYS A 191 -3.16 -19.08 11.72
C LYS A 191 -3.10 -20.56 12.08
N LYS A 192 -2.29 -21.36 11.39
CA LYS A 192 -2.15 -22.81 11.56
C LYS A 192 -0.80 -23.17 12.17
N GLU A 193 0.26 -22.58 11.63
CA GLU A 193 1.66 -22.90 11.91
C GLU A 193 2.46 -21.60 12.16
N PRO A 194 2.23 -20.88 13.27
CA PRO A 194 2.85 -19.59 13.54
C PRO A 194 4.38 -19.69 13.66
N GLU A 195 4.88 -20.70 14.39
CA GLU A 195 6.32 -20.92 14.59
C GLU A 195 7.07 -21.09 13.27
N ALA A 196 6.53 -21.92 12.36
CA ALA A 196 7.15 -22.15 11.05
C ALA A 196 7.19 -20.90 10.17
N VAL A 197 6.20 -20.01 10.31
CA VAL A 197 6.19 -18.72 9.59
C VAL A 197 7.19 -17.75 10.22
N GLU A 198 7.27 -17.67 11.54
CA GLU A 198 8.25 -16.81 12.24
C GLU A 198 9.69 -17.26 11.96
N ASP A 199 9.95 -18.56 11.92
CA ASP A 199 11.25 -19.12 11.52
C ASP A 199 11.61 -18.71 10.09
N LEU A 200 10.67 -18.79 9.15
CA LEU A 200 10.88 -18.32 7.79
C LEU A 200 11.21 -16.81 7.77
N LEU A 201 10.44 -16.00 8.50
CA LEU A 201 10.66 -14.56 8.61
C LEU A 201 11.99 -14.21 9.27
N SER A 202 12.56 -15.08 10.10
CA SER A 202 13.84 -14.82 10.77
C SER A 202 15.04 -15.23 9.91
N ASN A 203 14.89 -16.24 9.06
CA ASN A 203 16.00 -16.86 8.33
C ASN A 203 16.21 -16.32 6.90
N GLU A 204 15.20 -15.74 6.26
CA GLU A 204 15.30 -15.20 4.91
C GLU A 204 15.24 -13.68 4.93
N ASP A 205 16.06 -12.97 4.15
CA ASP A 205 16.02 -11.49 4.09
C ASP A 205 14.88 -10.95 3.22
N GLU A 206 14.51 -11.69 2.17
CA GLU A 206 13.42 -11.35 1.26
C GLU A 206 12.49 -12.56 1.11
N ILE A 207 11.19 -12.31 1.25
CA ILE A 207 10.18 -13.36 1.23
C ILE A 207 9.44 -13.34 -0.12
N THR A 208 9.58 -14.43 -0.85
CA THR A 208 9.06 -14.57 -2.22
C THR A 208 7.96 -15.63 -2.30
N ARG A 209 7.30 -15.72 -3.45
CA ARG A 209 6.36 -16.83 -3.74
C ARG A 209 7.04 -18.21 -3.61
N SER A 210 8.34 -18.31 -3.93
CA SER A 210 9.11 -19.55 -3.73
C SER A 210 9.29 -19.88 -2.25
N SER A 211 9.59 -18.90 -1.41
CA SER A 211 9.72 -19.07 0.05
C SER A 211 8.46 -19.70 0.65
N VAL A 212 7.28 -19.15 0.29
CA VAL A 212 5.98 -19.68 0.70
C VAL A 212 5.73 -21.09 0.15
N ARG A 213 6.10 -21.35 -1.11
CA ARG A 213 5.93 -22.68 -1.71
C ARG A 213 6.78 -23.72 -0.98
N ASN A 214 8.05 -23.42 -0.72
CA ASN A 214 8.97 -24.30 -0.02
C ASN A 214 8.47 -24.59 1.41
N LEU A 215 7.98 -23.55 2.11
CA LEU A 215 7.38 -23.73 3.43
C LEU A 215 6.14 -24.66 3.37
N LYS A 216 5.25 -24.46 2.40
CA LYS A 216 4.09 -25.35 2.20
C LYS A 216 4.51 -26.78 1.87
N GLU A 217 5.55 -26.99 1.07
CA GLU A 217 6.08 -28.32 0.75
C GLU A 217 6.66 -29.00 2.00
N PHE A 218 7.43 -28.27 2.80
CA PHE A 218 8.00 -28.75 4.06
C PHE A 218 6.92 -29.16 5.08
N LEU A 219 5.88 -28.33 5.25
CA LEU A 219 4.78 -28.63 6.16
C LEU A 219 3.92 -29.83 5.71
N ASN A 220 3.84 -30.07 4.40
CA ASN A 220 3.09 -31.21 3.84
C ASN A 220 3.90 -32.51 3.80
N SER A 221 5.22 -32.47 3.94
CA SER A 221 6.02 -33.68 4.11
C SER A 221 5.88 -34.19 5.55
N ASP A 222 5.24 -35.35 5.73
CA ASP A 222 4.95 -35.99 7.02
C ASP A 222 6.16 -35.96 8.00
N PRO A 223 6.02 -35.41 9.22
CA PRO A 223 7.09 -35.34 10.23
C PRO A 223 7.29 -36.63 11.04
N LYS A 224 6.67 -37.75 10.65
CA LYS A 224 6.75 -39.03 11.41
C LYS A 224 8.06 -39.81 11.26
N ASN A 225 9.11 -39.22 10.70
CA ASN A 225 10.42 -39.87 10.57
C ASN A 225 11.60 -39.04 11.10
N SER A 226 11.35 -38.00 11.89
CA SER A 226 12.41 -37.13 12.44
C SER A 226 12.17 -36.76 13.90
N ALA A 227 11.79 -37.73 14.71
CA ALA A 227 11.90 -37.64 16.17
C ALA A 227 12.98 -38.64 16.62
N ASP A 228 14.25 -38.27 16.37
CA ASP A 228 15.43 -38.64 17.15
C ASP A 228 16.68 -38.23 16.35
N ALA A 229 17.21 -37.04 16.65
CA ALA A 229 18.65 -36.74 16.73
C ALA A 229 18.86 -35.24 16.93
N ASP A 230 18.94 -34.86 18.20
CA ASP A 230 19.63 -33.65 18.65
C ASP A 230 21.07 -33.58 18.13
N HIS A 231 21.54 -32.34 17.99
CA HIS A 231 22.93 -31.86 18.06
C HIS A 231 24.14 -32.77 17.73
N GLU A 232 25.05 -32.15 16.96
CA GLU A 232 26.49 -32.42 16.74
C GLU A 232 26.95 -33.19 15.48
N LYS A 233 27.67 -32.44 14.63
CA LYS A 233 28.69 -32.89 13.66
C LYS A 233 29.75 -33.79 14.35
N PRO A 234 30.65 -34.52 13.64
CA PRO A 234 30.87 -34.59 12.19
C PRO A 234 30.97 -36.02 11.61
N SER A 235 30.72 -36.13 10.30
CA SER A 235 31.39 -37.01 9.32
C SER A 235 31.89 -38.41 9.79
N LYS A 236 31.24 -39.47 9.29
CA LYS A 236 31.85 -40.42 8.33
C LYS A 236 30.84 -41.47 7.85
N ALA A 237 31.02 -41.84 6.59
CA ALA A 237 30.11 -42.57 5.72
C ALA A 237 29.75 -44.00 6.14
N LYS A 238 28.55 -44.45 5.74
CA LYS A 238 28.34 -45.76 5.09
C LYS A 238 27.21 -45.69 4.07
N VAL A 239 27.54 -46.18 2.88
CA VAL A 239 26.85 -46.08 1.59
C VAL A 239 25.59 -46.95 1.53
N LYS A 240 24.53 -46.47 0.89
CA LYS A 240 23.50 -47.30 0.24
C LYS A 240 23.15 -46.73 -1.13
N GLU A 241 23.16 -47.62 -2.11
CA GLU A 241 23.26 -47.38 -3.55
C GLU A 241 22.17 -46.45 -4.11
N LYS A 242 22.63 -45.36 -4.74
CA LYS A 242 21.83 -44.52 -5.63
C LYS A 242 21.61 -45.26 -6.95
N LYS A 243 20.36 -45.29 -7.43
CA LYS A 243 20.08 -45.37 -8.88
C LYS A 243 20.94 -44.30 -9.58
N PRO A 244 21.58 -44.57 -10.73
CA PRO A 244 22.49 -43.62 -11.33
C PRO A 244 21.75 -42.31 -11.59
N GLU A 245 22.13 -41.27 -10.83
CA GLU A 245 21.84 -39.89 -11.18
C GLU A 245 22.65 -39.61 -12.43
N ASP A 246 21.95 -39.23 -13.50
CA ASP A 246 22.52 -38.86 -14.78
C ASP A 246 23.43 -37.63 -14.56
N PRO A 247 24.76 -37.77 -14.72
CA PRO A 247 25.73 -36.72 -14.38
C PRO A 247 25.61 -35.46 -15.25
N ASP A 248 24.81 -35.51 -16.32
CA ASP A 248 24.56 -34.38 -17.21
C ASP A 248 23.29 -33.56 -16.85
N LYS A 249 22.56 -33.94 -15.79
CA LYS A 249 21.26 -33.32 -15.48
C LYS A 249 21.39 -32.10 -14.55
N LEU A 250 21.55 -30.92 -15.15
CA LEU A 250 21.60 -29.62 -14.47
C LEU A 250 20.26 -29.27 -13.79
N LYS A 251 20.28 -28.84 -12.51
CA LYS A 251 19.07 -28.46 -11.75
C LYS A 251 18.48 -27.10 -12.18
N LYS A 252 19.32 -26.19 -12.67
CA LYS A 252 18.96 -24.95 -13.37
C LYS A 252 20.04 -24.63 -14.40
N ALA A 253 19.75 -24.81 -15.69
CA ALA A 253 20.68 -24.50 -16.76
C ALA A 253 20.74 -22.99 -17.02
N ILE A 254 21.87 -22.35 -16.72
CA ILE A 254 22.19 -21.00 -17.20
C ILE A 254 22.94 -21.15 -18.52
N VAL A 255 22.38 -20.60 -19.59
CA VAL A 255 23.03 -20.58 -20.91
C VAL A 255 23.84 -19.30 -21.04
N GLN A 256 25.16 -19.43 -21.04
CA GLN A 256 26.09 -18.33 -21.29
C GLN A 256 26.36 -18.20 -22.79
N VAL A 257 26.36 -16.97 -23.29
CA VAL A 257 26.50 -16.61 -24.70
C VAL A 257 27.51 -15.46 -24.85
N MET A 258 28.15 -15.37 -26.01
CA MET A 258 28.92 -14.18 -26.39
C MET A 258 28.09 -13.26 -27.27
N TYR A 259 28.05 -11.98 -26.91
CA TYR A 259 27.47 -10.92 -27.73
C TYR A 259 28.47 -9.77 -27.84
N GLN A 260 28.86 -9.41 -29.06
CA GLN A 260 29.82 -8.35 -29.37
C GLN A 260 31.16 -8.42 -28.57
N GLY A 261 31.62 -9.62 -28.25
CA GLY A 261 32.86 -9.82 -27.48
C GLY A 261 32.70 -9.76 -25.96
N GLN A 262 31.47 -9.60 -25.45
CA GLN A 262 31.15 -9.62 -24.03
C GLN A 262 30.39 -10.89 -23.63
N LEU A 263 30.67 -11.37 -22.41
CA LEU A 263 30.00 -12.53 -21.83
C LEU A 263 28.64 -12.12 -21.24
N ALA A 264 27.59 -12.82 -21.66
CA ALA A 264 26.23 -12.61 -21.19
C ALA A 264 25.52 -13.94 -20.94
N ARG A 265 24.37 -13.90 -20.26
CA ARG A 265 23.50 -15.06 -20.06
C ARG A 265 22.12 -14.81 -20.64
N LEU A 266 21.50 -15.87 -21.18
CA LEU A 266 20.13 -15.78 -21.68
C LEU A 266 19.12 -15.65 -20.55
N VAL A 267 18.17 -14.73 -20.72
CA VAL A 267 17.07 -14.48 -19.79
C VAL A 267 15.84 -15.24 -20.28
N LEU A 268 15.76 -16.52 -19.92
CA LEU A 268 14.75 -17.47 -20.45
C LEU A 268 13.31 -17.22 -19.98
N ASN A 269 13.12 -16.35 -18.98
CA ASN A 269 11.81 -15.99 -18.45
C ASN A 269 11.21 -14.73 -19.11
N LYS A 270 11.84 -14.19 -20.17
CA LYS A 270 11.38 -12.99 -20.87
C LYS A 270 11.33 -13.25 -22.38
N ARG A 271 10.17 -12.98 -23.01
CA ARG A 271 10.01 -13.12 -24.48
C ARG A 271 10.63 -11.92 -25.20
N GLY A 272 11.29 -12.16 -26.34
CA GLY A 272 11.76 -11.11 -27.25
C GLY A 272 10.60 -10.29 -27.84
N LEU A 273 10.92 -9.09 -28.32
CA LEU A 273 9.94 -8.18 -28.94
C LEU A 273 9.47 -8.69 -30.31
N SER A 274 10.32 -9.49 -30.97
CA SER A 274 10.03 -10.22 -32.21
C SER A 274 10.38 -11.71 -32.05
N GLY A 275 9.88 -12.58 -32.95
CA GLY A 275 10.10 -14.03 -32.87
C GLY A 275 11.57 -14.48 -32.96
N ASP A 276 12.45 -13.59 -33.44
CA ASP A 276 13.87 -13.84 -33.69
C ASP A 276 14.79 -13.13 -32.66
N GLU A 277 14.23 -12.54 -31.59
CA GLU A 277 14.97 -11.84 -30.55
C GLU A 277 14.96 -12.57 -29.21
N VAL A 278 16.06 -12.43 -28.46
CA VAL A 278 16.22 -12.98 -27.11
C VAL A 278 16.78 -11.95 -26.16
N TRP A 279 16.38 -12.04 -24.90
CA TRP A 279 16.94 -11.19 -23.85
C TRP A 279 18.24 -11.79 -23.32
N ILE A 280 19.29 -10.97 -23.27
CA ILE A 280 20.55 -11.29 -22.62
C ILE A 280 20.77 -10.39 -21.40
N LYS A 281 21.52 -10.88 -20.42
CA LYS A 281 22.04 -10.09 -19.29
C LYS A 281 23.57 -10.17 -19.29
N PHE A 282 24.26 -9.05 -19.39
CA PHE A 282 25.72 -9.02 -19.34
C PHE A 282 26.21 -9.39 -17.93
N GLU A 283 27.21 -10.25 -17.83
CA GLU A 283 27.74 -10.70 -16.53
C GLU A 283 28.54 -9.59 -15.82
N GLU A 284 29.19 -8.71 -16.58
CA GLU A 284 30.07 -7.66 -16.04
C GLU A 284 29.31 -6.38 -15.65
N SER A 285 28.37 -5.91 -16.49
CA SER A 285 27.58 -4.69 -16.20
C SER A 285 26.24 -4.98 -15.51
N GLY A 286 25.73 -6.21 -15.61
CA GLY A 286 24.40 -6.58 -15.11
C GLY A 286 23.22 -6.01 -15.92
N GLU A 287 23.49 -5.26 -16.99
CA GLU A 287 22.47 -4.68 -17.87
C GLU A 287 21.78 -5.76 -18.72
N THR A 288 20.52 -5.52 -19.08
CA THR A 288 19.73 -6.46 -19.90
C THR A 288 19.30 -5.82 -21.20
N GLU A 289 19.48 -6.53 -22.31
CA GLU A 289 19.16 -6.05 -23.65
C GLU A 289 18.45 -7.14 -24.48
N SER A 290 17.58 -6.74 -25.40
CA SER A 290 16.97 -7.63 -26.40
C SER A 290 17.84 -7.62 -27.65
N VAL A 291 18.37 -8.77 -28.06
CA VAL A 291 19.28 -8.89 -29.19
C VAL A 291 18.78 -9.93 -30.22
N PRO A 292 19.04 -9.74 -31.52
CA PRO A 292 18.71 -10.75 -32.53
C PRO A 292 19.49 -12.04 -32.32
N CYS A 293 18.83 -13.20 -32.42
CA CYS A 293 19.47 -14.51 -32.23
C CYS A 293 20.67 -14.73 -33.18
N LYS A 294 20.64 -14.14 -34.38
CA LYS A 294 21.68 -14.27 -35.40
C LYS A 294 23.00 -13.57 -35.04
N GLU A 295 22.95 -12.61 -34.11
CA GLU A 295 24.13 -11.85 -33.69
C GLU A 295 24.84 -12.48 -32.47
N ILE A 296 24.24 -13.49 -31.87
CA ILE A 296 24.88 -14.27 -30.81
C ILE A 296 25.99 -15.11 -31.46
N SER A 297 27.23 -14.84 -31.05
CA SER A 297 28.43 -15.43 -31.67
C SER A 297 28.61 -16.92 -31.32
N GLY A 298 27.85 -17.41 -30.35
CA GLY A 298 27.78 -18.82 -29.95
C GLY A 298 27.40 -19.01 -28.48
N ILE A 299 27.02 -20.24 -28.14
CA ILE A 299 26.87 -20.69 -26.75
C ILE A 299 28.26 -20.97 -26.21
N VAL A 300 28.63 -20.34 -25.09
CA VAL A 300 29.94 -20.46 -24.44
C VAL A 300 29.95 -21.66 -23.50
N ALA A 301 28.92 -21.76 -22.66
CA ALA A 301 28.77 -22.81 -21.68
C ALA A 301 27.31 -22.91 -21.25
N VAL A 302 26.91 -24.11 -20.82
CA VAL A 302 25.69 -24.30 -20.04
C VAL A 302 26.13 -24.70 -18.65
N ILE A 303 25.92 -23.83 -17.68
CA ILE A 303 26.38 -24.01 -16.30
C ILE A 303 25.19 -24.20 -15.37
N GLU A 304 25.43 -24.84 -14.23
CA GLU A 304 24.42 -24.97 -13.17
C GLU A 304 24.38 -23.68 -12.37
N GLY A 305 23.19 -23.09 -12.25
CA GLY A 305 22.93 -21.85 -11.50
C GLY A 305 22.29 -22.05 -10.15
#